data_AF-A0AAW6JRR7-F1
#
_entry.id   AF-A0AAW6JRR7-F1
#
_cell.length_a   1.000
_cell.length_b   1.000
_cell.length_c   1.000
_cell.angle_alpha   90.00
_cell.angle_beta   90.00
_cell.angle_gamma   90.00
#
_symmetry.space_group_name_H-M   'P 1'
#
loop_
_entity.id
_entity.type
_entity.pdbx_description
1 polymer ?
#
loop_
_entity_poly.entity_id
_entity_poly.type
_entity_poly.pdbx_seq_one_letter_code
_entity_poly.pdbx_strand_id
1 'polypeptide(L)'
;MINFGELEIKVNTKYSFVGIQKEGSKLIFYIPKGFSESDISLNTFDSKRDLFFRLYRVLNVFKQVCIDKGHFQTRVVTKADDRDGVVEDDTGSEITSDNDSKNIFYSKIDALESILNVYDELKILALVSRLGKSERIDYSKLHRYLNNAIFLNNGAIYIDTMNLPRKEIHFDSTDIVAMYCYILTEIKEQLKQEVNPEINSLAERFKEKYLGYEYSLFNEKYYLQVINELKDALELIDHYTPIKDSDYWDFYEAIYKFLFGELDNSIQGKVWGFSNFNIIWESMCLTHLVKTVDSTFILYLDNQLISDKILNKWNNCNKIIDISGIFRVNGTNIFPDAVILSDLIKQNKPPISYQLTQGRHWDKVYKQNIYYYTEFYCNNLGNKYHGNIKIAYLRQPERYHTFDELKKIFPCNNHYITITSLPNKFYSYWDIDLSKMPNELLRKEIQLMSSLNHIFVVAISNRFLCFKDFYEKYLQPYQVFTVSLLSGYGGGEKFEKLFKEFLKVILGQFTIIDIKYSTSNYYKKSDNIEEIKIRSVRKQFVYEYLLQKHLEKTNNSLKELDIKSEFWLPASSSHEETFTPMPKYMDDYIKLTGVNIVTVINSYLETEEK
;
A
#
# COMPACT_ATOMS: atom_id res chain seq x y z
N MET A 1 -28.33 -9.15 10.45
CA MET A 1 -26.92 -9.55 10.64
C MET A 1 -26.52 -10.75 9.78
N ILE A 2 -25.29 -10.79 9.25
CA ILE A 2 -24.81 -11.85 8.34
C ILE A 2 -24.31 -13.07 9.13
N ASN A 3 -24.89 -14.25 8.90
CA ASN A 3 -24.36 -15.51 9.43
C ASN A 3 -23.23 -16.02 8.51
N PHE A 4 -21.97 -15.85 8.92
CA PHE A 4 -20.82 -16.29 8.13
C PHE A 4 -20.75 -17.82 7.94
N GLY A 5 -21.35 -18.60 8.84
CA GLY A 5 -21.40 -20.06 8.73
C GLY A 5 -22.24 -20.54 7.54
N GLU A 6 -23.30 -19.81 7.21
CA GLU A 6 -24.25 -20.15 6.14
C GLU A 6 -23.83 -19.64 4.75
N LEU A 7 -22.76 -18.83 4.66
CA LEU A 7 -22.29 -18.28 3.39
C LEU A 7 -21.65 -19.38 2.51
N GLU A 8 -22.16 -19.55 1.30
CA GLU A 8 -21.52 -20.38 0.28
C GLU A 8 -20.44 -19.59 -0.44
N ILE A 9 -19.22 -20.11 -0.51
CA ILE A 9 -18.11 -19.46 -1.22
C ILE A 9 -18.18 -19.80 -2.71
N LYS A 10 -18.07 -18.78 -3.56
CA LYS A 10 -17.90 -18.94 -5.02
C LYS A 10 -16.90 -17.92 -5.57
N VAL A 11 -16.33 -18.19 -6.74
CA VAL A 11 -15.50 -17.28 -7.51
C VAL A 11 -16.21 -16.99 -8.82
N ASN A 12 -16.47 -15.71 -9.10
CA ASN A 12 -17.14 -15.35 -10.34
C ASN A 12 -16.19 -15.50 -11.54
N THR A 13 -16.56 -16.37 -12.48
CA THR A 13 -15.74 -16.63 -13.68
C THR A 13 -15.99 -15.64 -14.80
N LYS A 14 -17.19 -15.04 -14.86
CA LYS A 14 -17.65 -14.18 -15.97
C LYS A 14 -17.48 -12.70 -15.67
N TYR A 15 -17.84 -12.27 -14.46
CA TYR A 15 -17.83 -10.87 -14.05
C TYR A 15 -16.76 -10.61 -12.99
N SER A 16 -16.52 -9.33 -12.72
CA SER A 16 -15.57 -8.88 -11.70
C SER A 16 -16.23 -8.62 -10.34
N PHE A 17 -17.38 -9.24 -10.07
CA PHE A 17 -18.09 -9.04 -8.81
C PHE A 17 -17.39 -9.76 -7.66
N VAL A 18 -17.17 -9.04 -6.56
CA VAL A 18 -16.68 -9.57 -5.28
C VAL A 18 -17.57 -9.02 -4.17
N GLY A 19 -18.10 -9.91 -3.33
CA GLY A 19 -18.99 -9.58 -2.22
C GLY A 19 -20.11 -10.60 -2.05
N ILE A 20 -21.14 -10.25 -1.28
CA ILE A 20 -22.27 -11.13 -0.96
C ILE A 20 -23.44 -10.87 -1.93
N GLN A 21 -24.01 -11.94 -2.47
CA GLN A 21 -25.18 -11.91 -3.32
C GLN A 21 -26.20 -12.95 -2.83
N LYS A 22 -27.48 -12.57 -2.84
CA LYS A 22 -28.57 -13.48 -2.53
C LYS A 22 -29.09 -14.12 -3.83
N GLU A 23 -29.07 -15.44 -3.89
CA GLU A 23 -29.63 -16.25 -4.98
C GLU A 23 -30.69 -17.20 -4.41
N GLY A 24 -31.97 -16.80 -4.53
CA GLY A 24 -33.07 -17.51 -3.88
C GLY A 24 -32.96 -17.44 -2.36
N SER A 25 -32.96 -18.59 -1.68
CA SER A 25 -32.81 -18.68 -0.22
C SER A 25 -31.36 -18.69 0.27
N LYS A 26 -30.37 -18.66 -0.64
CA LYS A 26 -28.94 -18.82 -0.30
C LYS A 26 -28.18 -17.51 -0.40
N LEU A 27 -27.26 -17.30 0.53
CA LEU A 27 -26.28 -16.22 0.49
C LEU A 27 -24.95 -16.75 -0.03
N ILE A 28 -24.50 -16.18 -1.14
CA ILE A 28 -23.26 -16.55 -1.80
C ILE A 28 -22.24 -15.44 -1.58
N PHE A 29 -21.11 -15.79 -0.99
CA PHE A 29 -19.95 -14.91 -0.90
C PHE A 29 -19.04 -15.14 -2.11
N TYR A 30 -19.13 -14.23 -3.08
CA TYR A 30 -18.23 -14.16 -4.22
C TYR A 30 -16.88 -13.60 -3.78
N ILE A 31 -15.87 -14.46 -3.70
CA ILE A 31 -14.51 -14.07 -3.35
C ILE A 31 -13.71 -13.69 -4.60
N PRO A 32 -12.61 -12.92 -4.46
CA PRO A 32 -11.82 -12.50 -5.60
C PRO A 32 -11.23 -13.66 -6.42
N LYS A 33 -11.06 -13.42 -7.73
CA LYS A 33 -10.24 -14.29 -8.58
C LYS A 33 -8.83 -14.38 -7.97
N GLY A 34 -8.24 -15.58 -8.01
CA GLY A 34 -6.97 -15.86 -7.35
C GLY A 34 -7.16 -16.79 -6.16
N PHE A 35 -8.23 -16.63 -5.37
CA PHE A 35 -8.62 -17.64 -4.38
C PHE A 35 -9.23 -18.89 -5.05
N SER A 36 -9.23 -20.01 -4.33
CA SER A 36 -9.85 -21.26 -4.77
C SER A 36 -11.13 -21.55 -3.99
N GLU A 37 -12.21 -21.88 -4.70
CA GLU A 37 -13.46 -22.38 -4.09
C GLU A 37 -13.26 -23.70 -3.33
N SER A 38 -12.27 -24.49 -3.76
CA SER A 38 -11.92 -25.78 -3.14
C SER A 38 -11.05 -25.65 -1.89
N ASP A 39 -10.68 -24.44 -1.49
CA ASP A 39 -9.87 -24.23 -0.29
C ASP A 39 -10.73 -24.43 0.97
N ILE A 40 -10.58 -25.61 1.57
CA ILE A 40 -11.31 -26.01 2.78
C ILE A 40 -11.01 -25.07 3.96
N SER A 41 -9.82 -24.44 3.98
CA SER A 41 -9.43 -23.52 5.07
C SER A 41 -10.29 -22.26 5.10
N LEU A 42 -10.86 -21.86 3.96
CA LEU A 42 -11.76 -20.72 3.85
C LEU A 42 -13.20 -21.05 4.23
N ASN A 43 -13.56 -22.33 4.40
CA ASN A 43 -14.95 -22.72 4.63
C ASN A 43 -15.39 -22.68 6.11
N THR A 44 -14.58 -22.10 7.00
CA THR A 44 -14.94 -21.91 8.42
C THR A 44 -15.61 -20.55 8.64
N PHE A 45 -16.37 -20.42 9.73
CA PHE A 45 -16.99 -19.15 10.13
C PHE A 45 -15.96 -18.03 10.24
N ASP A 46 -14.88 -18.28 11.00
CA ASP A 46 -13.83 -17.30 11.27
C ASP A 46 -13.10 -16.87 9.99
N SER A 47 -12.74 -17.81 9.10
CA SER A 47 -12.05 -17.46 7.85
C SER A 47 -12.91 -16.60 6.92
N LYS A 48 -14.22 -16.89 6.84
CA LYS A 48 -15.18 -16.09 6.04
C LYS A 48 -15.36 -14.70 6.62
N ARG A 49 -15.51 -14.60 7.95
CA ARG A 49 -15.57 -13.33 8.68
C ARG A 49 -14.32 -12.49 8.42
N ASP A 50 -13.15 -13.07 8.64
CA ASP A 50 -11.87 -12.37 8.51
C ASP A 50 -11.63 -11.90 7.08
N LEU A 51 -11.96 -12.73 6.08
CA LEU A 51 -11.87 -12.35 4.67
C LEU A 51 -12.86 -11.23 4.33
N PHE A 52 -14.09 -11.30 4.83
CA PHE A 52 -15.10 -10.27 4.63
C PHE A 52 -14.61 -8.90 5.15
N PHE A 53 -14.17 -8.82 6.42
CA PHE A 53 -13.71 -7.55 6.99
C PHE A 53 -12.43 -7.04 6.34
N ARG A 54 -11.54 -7.95 5.94
CA ARG A 54 -10.33 -7.62 5.18
C ARG A 54 -10.67 -7.01 3.81
N LEU A 55 -11.65 -7.56 3.09
CA LEU A 55 -12.11 -6.97 1.83
C LEU A 55 -12.84 -5.66 2.08
N TYR A 56 -13.68 -5.56 3.10
CA TYR A 56 -14.36 -4.32 3.49
C TYR A 56 -13.36 -3.17 3.72
N ARG A 57 -12.26 -3.45 4.41
CA ARG A 57 -11.14 -2.51 4.59
C ARG A 57 -10.48 -2.08 3.28
N VAL A 58 -10.17 -3.03 2.38
CA VAL A 58 -9.61 -2.72 1.05
C VAL A 58 -10.52 -1.75 0.29
N LEU A 59 -11.83 -1.97 0.37
CA LEU A 59 -12.84 -1.18 -0.30
C LEU A 59 -12.93 0.23 0.28
N ASN A 60 -12.80 0.38 1.60
CA ASN A 60 -12.71 1.69 2.25
C ASN A 60 -11.46 2.47 1.83
N VAL A 61 -10.29 1.82 1.79
CA VAL A 61 -9.05 2.45 1.28
C VAL A 61 -9.25 2.94 -0.15
N PHE A 62 -9.78 2.08 -1.03
CA PHE A 62 -10.02 2.44 -2.42
C PHE A 62 -11.04 3.58 -2.55
N LYS A 63 -12.12 3.58 -1.76
CA LYS A 63 -13.11 4.66 -1.70
C LYS A 63 -12.45 6.00 -1.37
N GLN A 64 -11.55 6.02 -0.36
CA GLN A 64 -10.81 7.23 -0.01
C GLN A 64 -9.89 7.71 -1.13
N VAL A 65 -9.17 6.79 -1.80
CA VAL A 65 -8.34 7.14 -2.97
C VAL A 65 -9.18 7.81 -4.06
N CYS A 66 -10.37 7.28 -4.33
CA CYS A 66 -11.27 7.88 -5.32
C CYS A 66 -11.78 9.27 -4.90
N ILE A 67 -12.10 9.46 -3.62
CA ILE A 67 -12.50 10.77 -3.07
C ILE A 67 -11.36 11.78 -3.22
N ASP A 68 -10.14 11.41 -2.80
CA ASP A 68 -8.95 12.26 -2.87
C ASP A 68 -8.63 12.70 -4.31
N LYS A 69 -8.81 11.80 -5.28
CA LYS A 69 -8.61 12.07 -6.70
C LYS A 69 -9.71 12.88 -7.36
N GLY A 70 -10.78 13.22 -6.64
CA GLY A 70 -11.93 13.95 -7.17
C GLY A 70 -12.82 13.12 -8.11
N HIS A 71 -12.69 11.79 -8.09
CA HIS A 71 -13.61 10.89 -8.80
C HIS A 71 -15.01 10.89 -8.16
N PHE A 72 -15.12 11.34 -6.90
CA PHE A 72 -16.37 11.61 -6.22
C PHE A 72 -16.50 13.11 -5.91
N GLN A 73 -17.64 13.72 -6.24
CA GLN A 73 -17.94 15.07 -5.78
C GLN A 73 -18.13 15.03 -4.26
N THR A 74 -17.20 15.67 -3.55
CA THR A 74 -17.35 15.96 -2.13
C THR A 74 -18.54 16.88 -1.96
N ARG A 75 -19.64 16.34 -1.41
CA ARG A 75 -20.88 16.98 -0.90
C ARG A 75 -22.17 16.50 -1.58
N VAL A 76 -22.56 15.25 -1.34
CA VAL A 76 -23.97 14.88 -1.15
C VAL A 76 -24.02 13.72 -0.15
N VAL A 77 -23.88 14.05 1.14
CA VAL A 77 -24.52 13.25 2.20
C VAL A 77 -25.91 13.87 2.35
N THR A 78 -26.77 13.71 1.35
CA THR A 78 -28.20 13.92 1.57
C THR A 78 -28.74 12.64 2.14
N LYS A 79 -29.49 12.79 3.23
CA LYS A 79 -30.31 11.77 3.87
C LYS A 79 -30.88 10.83 2.80
N ALA A 80 -30.63 9.54 2.97
CA ALA A 80 -31.29 8.49 2.23
C ALA A 80 -32.78 8.60 2.52
N ASP A 81 -33.52 9.23 1.61
CA ASP A 81 -34.96 9.09 1.55
C ASP A 81 -35.30 7.70 0.96
N ASP A 82 -36.45 7.24 1.41
CA ASP A 82 -36.94 5.88 1.41
C ASP A 82 -37.10 5.22 0.02
N ARG A 83 -36.82 3.90 0.04
CA ARG A 83 -37.30 2.83 -0.86
C ARG A 83 -36.77 2.83 -2.30
N ASP A 84 -36.29 1.63 -2.67
CA ASP A 84 -35.61 1.27 -3.91
C ASP A 84 -34.24 1.92 -4.12
N GLY A 85 -33.19 1.10 -4.00
CA GLY A 85 -31.80 1.47 -4.26
C GLY A 85 -31.51 1.64 -5.75
N VAL A 86 -32.29 2.47 -6.43
CA VAL A 86 -31.86 3.20 -7.61
C VAL A 86 -31.45 4.57 -7.09
N VAL A 87 -30.19 4.94 -7.25
CA VAL A 87 -29.84 6.36 -7.27
C VAL A 87 -30.41 6.90 -8.58
N GLU A 88 -31.70 7.23 -8.59
CA GLU A 88 -32.29 8.16 -9.53
C GLU A 88 -32.15 9.53 -8.88
N ASP A 89 -30.96 10.12 -9.04
CA ASP A 89 -30.93 11.55 -9.24
C ASP A 89 -31.07 11.72 -10.76
N ASP A 90 -31.88 12.69 -11.22
CA ASP A 90 -32.13 12.97 -12.66
C ASP A 90 -30.85 13.29 -13.46
N THR A 91 -29.71 13.29 -12.79
CA THR A 91 -28.39 13.04 -13.35
C THR A 91 -27.65 12.12 -12.39
N GLY A 92 -27.65 10.80 -12.66
CA GLY A 92 -26.84 9.85 -11.91
C GLY A 92 -25.42 10.38 -11.81
N SER A 93 -24.80 10.25 -10.63
CA SER A 93 -23.40 10.64 -10.42
C SER A 93 -22.49 9.76 -11.27
N GLU A 94 -22.38 10.16 -12.53
CA GLU A 94 -21.63 9.60 -13.63
C GLU A 94 -20.17 10.04 -13.49
N ILE A 95 -19.26 9.07 -13.44
CA ILE A 95 -17.89 9.34 -13.90
C ILE A 95 -17.91 9.12 -15.40
N THR A 96 -18.27 10.15 -16.17
CA THR A 96 -18.08 10.16 -17.62
C THR A 96 -16.61 10.39 -17.91
N SER A 97 -15.90 9.34 -18.29
CA SER A 97 -14.86 9.46 -19.30
C SER A 97 -15.32 8.63 -20.50
N ASP A 98 -15.60 9.28 -21.62
CA ASP A 98 -16.00 8.63 -22.87
C ASP A 98 -14.96 7.59 -23.31
N ASN A 99 -15.22 6.32 -22.95
CA ASN A 99 -14.94 5.08 -23.68
C ASN A 99 -15.30 3.89 -22.78
N ASP A 100 -16.44 3.25 -23.08
CA ASP A 100 -16.93 1.98 -22.53
C ASP A 100 -17.06 1.88 -21.00
N SER A 101 -18.12 2.53 -20.48
CA SER A 101 -18.86 2.25 -19.23
C SER A 101 -18.12 1.50 -18.10
N LYS A 102 -17.36 2.23 -17.28
CA LYS A 102 -16.85 1.76 -15.98
C LYS A 102 -17.66 2.37 -14.82
N ASN A 103 -18.96 2.06 -14.74
CA ASN A 103 -19.80 2.51 -13.62
C ASN A 103 -19.47 1.70 -12.36
N ILE A 104 -18.88 2.32 -11.34
CA ILE A 104 -18.58 1.69 -10.05
C ILE A 104 -19.88 1.59 -9.25
N PHE A 105 -20.51 0.41 -9.26
CA PHE A 105 -21.72 0.16 -8.48
C PHE A 105 -21.37 -0.33 -7.07
N TYR A 106 -21.80 0.45 -6.07
CA TYR A 106 -21.81 0.09 -4.65
C TYR A 106 -23.13 -0.64 -4.35
N SER A 107 -23.06 -1.90 -3.91
CA SER A 107 -24.23 -2.55 -3.28
C SER A 107 -24.03 -2.59 -1.77
N LYS A 108 -25.07 -2.14 -1.07
CA LYS A 108 -25.18 -1.73 0.32
C LYS A 108 -24.63 -2.74 1.36
N ILE A 109 -23.97 -2.24 2.41
CA ILE A 109 -24.26 -2.77 3.75
C ILE A 109 -24.81 -1.61 4.57
N ASP A 110 -26.11 -1.35 4.36
CA ASP A 110 -26.88 -0.38 5.13
C ASP A 110 -26.76 -0.65 6.64
N ALA A 111 -26.51 -1.89 7.07
CA ALA A 111 -26.46 -2.32 8.47
C ALA A 111 -25.15 -1.99 9.22
N LEU A 112 -23.99 -2.10 8.57
CA LEU A 112 -22.68 -1.75 9.15
C LEU A 112 -22.43 -0.26 8.96
N GLU A 113 -22.81 0.29 7.80
CA GLU A 113 -22.75 1.73 7.57
C GLU A 113 -23.73 2.49 8.45
N SER A 114 -24.92 1.96 8.77
CA SER A 114 -25.82 2.59 9.74
C SER A 114 -25.13 2.72 11.09
N ILE A 115 -24.47 1.67 11.58
CA ILE A 115 -23.75 1.75 12.85
C ILE A 115 -22.54 2.69 12.73
N LEU A 116 -21.74 2.62 11.68
CA LEU A 116 -20.53 3.44 11.56
C LEU A 116 -20.79 4.93 11.31
N ASN A 117 -21.94 5.31 10.74
CA ASN A 117 -22.21 6.68 10.29
C ASN A 117 -23.18 7.49 11.16
N VAL A 118 -23.82 6.89 12.19
CA VAL A 118 -24.81 7.59 13.02
C VAL A 118 -24.22 8.80 13.75
N TYR A 119 -23.13 8.61 14.52
CA TYR A 119 -22.45 9.70 15.20
C TYR A 119 -20.93 9.45 15.29
N ASP A 120 -20.13 10.49 15.07
CA ASP A 120 -18.70 10.46 15.39
C ASP A 120 -18.50 10.23 16.89
N GLU A 121 -17.38 9.60 17.28
CA GLU A 121 -17.07 9.29 18.69
C GLU A 121 -17.20 10.52 19.61
N LEU A 122 -16.76 11.69 19.14
CA LEU A 122 -16.87 12.95 19.89
C LEU A 122 -18.32 13.36 20.16
N LYS A 123 -19.23 13.12 19.21
CA LYS A 123 -20.66 13.39 19.40
C LYS A 123 -21.28 12.40 20.38
N ILE A 124 -20.91 11.12 20.29
CA ILE A 124 -21.35 10.09 21.24
C ILE A 124 -20.94 10.50 22.67
N LEU A 125 -19.68 10.87 22.88
CA LEU A 125 -19.19 11.31 24.19
C LEU A 125 -19.82 12.63 24.66
N ALA A 126 -20.10 13.56 23.74
CA ALA A 126 -20.84 14.78 24.06
C ALA A 126 -22.28 14.48 24.53
N LEU A 127 -22.95 13.49 23.93
CA LEU A 127 -24.28 13.05 24.34
C LEU A 127 -24.25 12.36 25.71
N VAL A 128 -23.28 11.46 25.92
CA VAL A 128 -23.09 10.78 27.21
C VAL A 128 -22.77 11.77 28.33
N SER A 129 -21.93 12.78 28.07
CA SER A 129 -21.59 13.81 29.05
C SER A 129 -22.70 14.83 29.29
N ARG A 130 -23.56 15.10 28.29
CA ARG A 130 -24.80 15.88 28.45
C ARG A 130 -25.73 15.17 29.42
N LEU A 131 -25.93 13.88 29.22
CA LEU A 131 -26.72 13.02 30.11
C LEU A 131 -26.06 12.98 31.50
N GLY A 132 -24.73 12.86 31.60
CA GLY A 132 -23.95 12.67 32.84
C GLY A 132 -23.88 13.79 33.89
N LYS A 133 -24.50 14.96 33.70
CA LYS A 133 -24.36 16.07 34.67
C LYS A 133 -25.16 15.81 35.95
N SER A 134 -24.44 15.73 37.08
CA SER A 134 -25.01 15.40 38.40
C SER A 134 -25.73 16.58 39.08
N GLU A 135 -26.68 16.27 39.96
CA GLU A 135 -27.53 17.18 40.73
C GLU A 135 -26.83 18.06 41.79
N ARG A 136 -25.52 17.90 42.02
CA ARG A 136 -24.81 18.63 43.10
C ARG A 136 -24.44 20.05 42.67
N ILE A 137 -25.19 21.03 43.21
CA ILE A 137 -24.84 22.45 43.11
C ILE A 137 -23.51 22.69 43.83
N ASP A 138 -22.50 23.12 43.07
CA ASP A 138 -21.21 23.54 43.62
C ASP A 138 -21.31 24.94 44.23
N TYR A 139 -21.66 25.00 45.52
CA TYR A 139 -21.81 26.24 46.28
C TYR A 139 -20.52 27.08 46.34
N SER A 140 -19.34 26.53 46.01
CA SER A 140 -18.09 27.31 45.93
C SER A 140 -18.10 28.36 44.80
N LYS A 141 -18.98 28.19 43.79
CA LYS A 141 -19.09 29.07 42.62
C LYS A 141 -20.22 30.09 42.71
N LEU A 142 -20.88 30.20 43.87
CA LEU A 142 -22.01 31.10 44.08
C LEU A 142 -21.65 32.57 43.85
N HIS A 143 -20.38 32.93 44.07
CA HIS A 143 -19.82 34.25 43.76
C HIS A 143 -20.01 34.68 42.29
N ARG A 144 -20.11 33.73 41.34
CA ARG A 144 -20.30 34.02 39.91
C ARG A 144 -21.71 34.53 39.56
N TYR A 145 -22.67 34.35 40.47
CA TYR A 145 -24.06 34.75 40.29
C TYR A 145 -24.45 35.97 41.13
N LEU A 146 -23.50 36.54 41.90
CA LEU A 146 -23.73 37.74 42.72
C LEU A 146 -24.06 38.98 41.89
N ASN A 147 -23.62 39.04 40.62
CA ASN A 147 -23.97 40.10 39.69
C ASN A 147 -25.48 40.17 39.39
N ASN A 148 -26.20 39.05 39.56
CA ASN A 148 -27.65 38.96 39.35
C ASN A 148 -28.41 38.98 40.69
N ALA A 149 -27.74 39.30 41.80
CA ALA A 149 -28.33 39.23 43.11
C ALA A 149 -29.07 40.51 43.50
N ILE A 150 -30.24 40.33 44.12
CA ILE A 150 -31.08 41.40 44.66
C ILE A 150 -30.78 41.51 46.16
N PHE A 151 -30.34 42.70 46.57
CA PHE A 151 -30.00 43.00 47.95
C PHE A 151 -31.22 43.55 48.68
N LEU A 152 -31.65 42.85 49.72
CA LEU A 152 -32.77 43.27 50.57
C LEU A 152 -32.28 44.25 51.65
N ASN A 153 -33.20 45.07 52.15
CA ASN A 153 -32.91 46.12 53.15
C ASN A 153 -32.38 45.58 54.49
N ASN A 154 -32.48 44.28 54.74
CA ASN A 154 -31.92 43.58 55.90
C ASN A 154 -30.51 43.00 55.65
N GLY A 155 -29.88 43.33 54.51
CA GLY A 155 -28.56 42.81 54.13
C GLY A 155 -28.56 41.38 53.58
N ALA A 156 -29.74 40.74 53.48
CA ALA A 156 -29.85 39.43 52.84
C ALA A 156 -29.78 39.56 51.32
N ILE A 157 -29.17 38.56 50.69
CA ILE A 157 -28.96 38.50 49.24
C ILE A 157 -29.83 37.38 48.70
N TYR A 158 -30.70 37.68 47.74
CA TYR A 158 -31.50 36.68 47.04
C TYR A 158 -31.24 36.76 45.54
N ILE A 159 -30.98 35.61 44.91
CA ILE A 159 -30.73 35.50 43.47
C ILE A 159 -31.97 34.88 42.84
N ASP A 160 -32.72 35.69 42.10
CA ASP A 160 -34.03 35.34 41.55
C ASP A 160 -33.95 34.25 40.47
N THR A 161 -32.88 34.29 39.65
CA THR A 161 -32.61 33.28 38.63
C THR A 161 -31.15 32.86 38.66
N MET A 162 -30.91 31.57 38.89
CA MET A 162 -29.63 30.94 38.63
C MET A 162 -29.75 30.12 37.36
N ASN A 163 -28.83 30.28 36.41
CA ASN A 163 -28.69 29.38 35.26
C ASN A 163 -28.04 28.07 35.73
N LEU A 164 -28.77 27.34 36.57
CA LEU A 164 -28.40 25.99 36.99
C LEU A 164 -28.72 25.02 35.84
N PRO A 165 -27.97 23.91 35.72
CA PRO A 165 -28.39 22.81 34.87
C PRO A 165 -29.85 22.45 35.19
N ARG A 166 -30.72 22.39 34.17
CA ARG A 166 -32.12 21.98 34.36
C ARG A 166 -32.16 20.59 34.99
N LYS A 167 -33.19 20.31 35.80
CA LYS A 167 -33.51 18.96 36.27
C LYS A 167 -33.78 18.09 35.04
N GLU A 168 -32.80 17.29 34.64
CA GLU A 168 -33.00 16.21 33.68
C GLU A 168 -33.04 14.91 34.48
N ILE A 169 -34.10 14.12 34.27
CA ILE A 169 -34.27 12.82 34.89
C ILE A 169 -33.17 11.92 34.31
N HIS A 170 -32.16 11.62 35.12
CA HIS A 170 -31.29 10.48 34.88
C HIS A 170 -32.14 9.23 35.02
N PHE A 171 -32.29 8.43 33.97
CA PHE A 171 -32.37 6.95 33.95
C PHE A 171 -32.80 6.49 32.53
N ASP A 172 -32.21 5.37 32.09
CA ASP A 172 -32.50 4.52 30.92
C ASP A 172 -32.08 4.95 29.49
N SER A 173 -31.91 6.25 29.18
CA SER A 173 -31.38 6.66 27.86
C SER A 173 -29.91 6.32 27.62
N THR A 174 -29.16 5.96 28.66
CA THR A 174 -27.77 5.46 28.53
C THR A 174 -27.69 4.04 28.01
N ASP A 175 -28.71 3.20 28.18
CA ASP A 175 -28.61 1.79 27.82
C ASP A 175 -28.64 1.58 26.30
N ILE A 176 -29.44 2.35 25.55
CA ILE A 176 -29.43 2.32 24.07
C ILE A 176 -28.08 2.78 23.51
N VAL A 177 -27.49 3.82 24.12
CA VAL A 177 -26.17 4.33 23.73
C VAL A 177 -25.08 3.32 24.08
N ALA A 178 -25.17 2.67 25.23
CA ALA A 178 -24.24 1.63 25.65
C ALA A 178 -24.33 0.39 24.76
N MET A 179 -25.55 -0.01 24.35
CA MET A 179 -25.78 -1.07 23.37
C MET A 179 -25.16 -0.73 22.00
N TYR A 180 -25.37 0.49 21.52
CA TYR A 180 -24.75 0.98 20.30
C TYR A 180 -23.21 0.97 20.42
N CYS A 181 -22.65 1.45 21.55
CA CYS A 181 -21.21 1.43 21.81
C CYS A 181 -20.65 0.00 21.81
N TYR A 182 -21.38 -0.98 22.34
CA TYR A 182 -20.98 -2.39 22.28
C TYR A 182 -20.88 -2.89 20.83
N ILE A 183 -21.94 -2.71 20.03
CA ILE A 183 -21.95 -3.14 18.63
C ILE A 183 -20.85 -2.41 17.83
N LEU A 184 -20.68 -1.11 18.05
CA LEU A 184 -19.65 -0.30 17.41
C LEU A 184 -18.24 -0.81 17.75
N THR A 185 -18.00 -1.15 19.02
CA THR A 185 -16.70 -1.65 19.50
C THR A 185 -16.39 -3.00 18.84
N GLU A 186 -17.32 -3.95 18.84
CA GLU A 186 -17.13 -5.25 18.19
C GLU A 186 -16.82 -5.09 16.68
N ILE A 187 -17.51 -4.18 15.98
CA ILE A 187 -17.24 -3.91 14.56
C ILE A 187 -15.85 -3.29 14.36
N LYS A 188 -15.48 -2.30 15.18
CA LYS A 188 -14.18 -1.62 15.10
C LYS A 188 -13.01 -2.55 15.39
N GLU A 189 -13.17 -3.47 16.33
CA GLU A 189 -12.19 -4.52 16.60
C GLU A 189 -11.95 -5.40 15.36
N GLN A 190 -13.01 -5.82 14.66
CA GLN A 190 -12.89 -6.59 13.42
C GLN A 190 -12.25 -5.76 12.28
N LEU A 191 -12.52 -4.46 12.25
CA LEU A 191 -11.88 -3.52 11.32
C LEU A 191 -10.45 -3.15 11.71
N LYS A 192 -9.95 -3.61 12.88
CA LYS A 192 -8.64 -3.26 13.44
C LYS A 192 -8.43 -1.75 13.65
N GLN A 193 -9.51 -1.06 14.02
CA GLN A 193 -9.50 0.37 14.33
C GLN A 193 -9.37 0.58 15.84
N GLU A 194 -8.72 1.67 16.25
CA GLU A 194 -8.68 2.05 17.66
C GLU A 194 -10.06 2.53 18.12
N VAL A 195 -10.44 2.14 19.34
CA VAL A 195 -11.69 2.54 19.98
C VAL A 195 -11.35 3.45 21.16
N ASN A 196 -12.06 4.56 21.28
CA ASN A 196 -11.90 5.45 22.42
C ASN A 196 -12.12 4.68 23.76
N PRO A 197 -11.23 4.83 24.76
CA PRO A 197 -11.38 4.15 26.05
C PRO A 197 -12.72 4.39 26.76
N GLU A 198 -13.33 5.57 26.60
CA GLU A 198 -14.63 5.89 27.20
C GLU A 198 -15.77 5.14 26.52
N ILE A 199 -15.73 5.00 25.18
CA ILE A 199 -16.70 4.19 24.41
C ILE A 199 -16.54 2.72 24.79
N ASN A 200 -15.30 2.25 24.91
CA ASN A 200 -15.03 0.88 25.33
C ASN A 200 -15.56 0.61 26.76
N SER A 201 -15.42 1.57 27.68
CA SER A 201 -15.98 1.46 29.02
C SER A 201 -17.52 1.37 29.01
N LEU A 202 -18.20 2.10 28.12
CA LEU A 202 -19.65 1.99 27.95
C LEU A 202 -20.07 0.64 27.36
N ALA A 203 -19.31 0.14 26.39
CA ALA A 203 -19.50 -1.18 25.81
C ALA A 203 -19.38 -2.31 26.85
N GLU A 204 -18.33 -2.28 27.67
CA GLU A 204 -18.11 -3.27 28.73
C GLU A 204 -19.22 -3.22 29.79
N ARG A 205 -19.68 -2.02 30.17
CA ARG A 205 -20.83 -1.90 31.09
C ARG A 205 -22.12 -2.51 30.52
N PHE A 206 -22.36 -2.36 29.22
CA PHE A 206 -23.50 -3.00 28.57
C PHE A 206 -23.33 -4.53 28.57
N LYS A 207 -22.14 -5.00 28.21
CA LYS A 207 -21.79 -6.41 28.18
C LYS A 207 -21.98 -7.08 29.55
N GLU A 208 -21.50 -6.45 30.62
CA GLU A 208 -21.68 -6.92 32.01
C GLU A 208 -23.16 -7.04 32.40
N LYS A 209 -24.00 -6.10 31.97
CA LYS A 209 -25.40 -5.99 32.38
C LYS A 209 -26.31 -6.96 31.61
N TYR A 210 -26.03 -7.22 30.32
CA TYR A 210 -26.97 -7.91 29.43
C TYR A 210 -26.47 -9.21 28.78
N LEU A 211 -25.15 -9.42 28.61
CA LEU A 211 -24.60 -10.53 27.80
C LEU A 211 -23.65 -11.46 28.58
N GLY A 212 -22.76 -10.91 29.42
CA GLY A 212 -21.68 -11.64 30.10
C GLY A 212 -20.31 -11.55 29.39
N TYR A 213 -19.21 -11.76 30.13
CA TYR A 213 -17.84 -11.42 29.68
C TYR A 213 -17.29 -12.24 28.49
N GLU A 214 -17.72 -13.49 28.29
CA GLU A 214 -17.15 -14.38 27.25
C GLU A 214 -17.86 -14.29 25.88
N TYR A 215 -18.92 -13.49 25.80
CA TYR A 215 -19.81 -13.45 24.66
C TYR A 215 -19.42 -12.33 23.68
N SER A 216 -19.09 -12.71 22.43
CA SER A 216 -18.76 -11.79 21.33
C SER A 216 -19.70 -12.01 20.15
N LEU A 217 -20.02 -10.92 19.47
CA LEU A 217 -20.93 -10.89 18.33
C LEU A 217 -20.37 -11.65 17.12
N PHE A 218 -19.05 -11.84 17.07
CA PHE A 218 -18.34 -12.46 15.96
C PHE A 218 -17.71 -13.80 16.30
N ASN A 219 -18.16 -14.47 17.36
CA ASN A 219 -17.69 -15.81 17.75
C ASN A 219 -18.65 -16.91 17.25
N GLU A 220 -18.14 -17.90 16.52
CA GLU A 220 -18.93 -19.01 15.95
C GLU A 220 -19.83 -19.71 16.98
N LYS A 221 -19.32 -19.96 18.20
CA LYS A 221 -20.05 -20.73 19.23
C LYS A 221 -21.22 -19.96 19.82
N TYR A 222 -21.12 -18.64 19.87
CA TYR A 222 -22.02 -17.80 20.67
C TYR A 222 -22.79 -16.77 19.84
N TYR A 223 -22.47 -16.61 18.55
CA TYR A 223 -23.08 -15.65 17.62
C TYR A 223 -24.62 -15.64 17.70
N LEU A 224 -25.28 -16.80 17.60
CA LEU A 224 -26.74 -16.89 17.62
C LEU A 224 -27.33 -16.50 18.98
N GLN A 225 -26.67 -16.90 20.06
CA GLN A 225 -27.09 -16.58 21.43
C GLN A 225 -27.00 -15.06 21.65
N VAL A 226 -25.86 -14.45 21.31
CA VAL A 226 -25.61 -13.01 21.46
C VAL A 226 -26.60 -12.18 20.65
N ILE A 227 -26.93 -12.59 19.42
CA ILE A 227 -27.94 -11.87 18.63
C ILE A 227 -29.30 -11.90 19.31
N ASN A 228 -29.74 -13.06 19.79
CA ASN A 228 -31.04 -13.18 20.42
C ASN A 228 -31.08 -12.36 21.72
N GLU A 229 -30.03 -12.43 22.54
CA GLU A 229 -29.91 -11.60 23.73
C GLU A 229 -29.88 -10.09 23.42
N LEU A 230 -29.23 -9.67 22.34
CA LEU A 230 -29.26 -8.28 21.88
C LEU A 230 -30.65 -7.85 21.41
N LYS A 231 -31.38 -8.72 20.72
CA LYS A 231 -32.76 -8.45 20.29
C LYS A 231 -33.68 -8.29 21.49
N ASP A 232 -33.60 -9.22 22.45
CA ASP A 232 -34.35 -9.17 23.70
C ASP A 232 -33.98 -7.91 24.51
N ALA A 233 -32.70 -7.56 24.57
CA ALA A 233 -32.22 -6.35 25.23
C ALA A 233 -32.74 -5.07 24.55
N LEU A 234 -32.78 -5.02 23.20
CA LEU A 234 -33.33 -3.88 22.48
C LEU A 234 -34.82 -3.69 22.77
N GLU A 235 -35.60 -4.78 22.74
CA GLU A 235 -37.03 -4.72 23.07
C GLU A 235 -37.25 -4.27 24.51
N LEU A 236 -36.43 -4.76 25.45
CA LEU A 236 -36.49 -4.35 26.85
C LEU A 236 -36.17 -2.86 27.02
N ILE A 237 -35.06 -2.39 26.43
CA ILE A 237 -34.68 -0.98 26.46
C ILE A 237 -35.80 -0.12 25.87
N ASP A 238 -36.38 -0.53 24.74
CA ASP A 238 -37.43 0.24 24.08
C ASP A 238 -38.75 0.30 24.87
N HIS A 239 -39.09 -0.78 25.57
CA HIS A 239 -40.28 -0.83 26.40
C HIS A 239 -40.16 0.01 27.68
N TYR A 240 -38.97 0.02 28.30
CA TYR A 240 -38.74 0.71 29.57
C TYR A 240 -38.24 2.15 29.43
N THR A 241 -37.81 2.58 28.23
CA THR A 241 -37.39 3.98 28.00
C THR A 241 -38.61 4.92 27.94
N PRO A 242 -38.80 5.82 28.93
CA PRO A 242 -40.02 6.61 29.04
C PRO A 242 -40.04 7.84 28.12
N ILE A 243 -38.87 8.37 27.72
CA ILE A 243 -38.74 9.53 26.83
C ILE A 243 -37.82 9.15 25.67
N LYS A 244 -38.35 9.18 24.44
CA LYS A 244 -37.63 8.86 23.21
C LYS A 244 -37.44 10.14 22.39
N ASP A 245 -36.26 10.73 22.48
CA ASP A 245 -35.88 11.91 21.70
C ASP A 245 -35.35 11.54 20.32
N SER A 246 -35.00 12.53 19.49
CA SER A 246 -34.46 12.26 18.14
C SER A 246 -33.19 11.43 18.19
N ASP A 247 -32.31 11.68 19.17
CA ASP A 247 -31.03 10.99 19.31
C ASP A 247 -31.28 9.50 19.65
N TYR A 248 -32.25 9.20 20.52
CA TYR A 248 -32.69 7.83 20.82
C TYR A 248 -33.12 7.09 19.55
N TRP A 249 -33.99 7.70 18.74
CA TRP A 249 -34.50 7.06 17.53
C TRP A 249 -33.39 6.82 16.50
N ASP A 250 -32.43 7.73 16.38
CA ASP A 250 -31.27 7.53 15.50
C ASP A 250 -30.47 6.28 15.89
N PHE A 251 -30.20 6.08 17.20
CA PHE A 251 -29.53 4.88 17.69
C PHE A 251 -30.40 3.64 17.54
N TYR A 252 -31.68 3.71 17.92
CA TYR A 252 -32.62 2.60 17.83
C TYR A 252 -32.74 2.08 16.40
N GLU A 253 -32.95 2.97 15.42
CA GLU A 253 -33.06 2.61 14.00
C GLU A 253 -31.78 1.97 13.47
N ALA A 254 -30.61 2.47 13.87
CA ALA A 254 -29.34 1.91 13.45
C ALA A 254 -29.11 0.50 14.01
N ILE A 255 -29.40 0.29 15.30
CA ILE A 255 -29.31 -1.02 15.96
C ILE A 255 -30.35 -1.97 15.38
N TYR A 256 -31.58 -1.51 15.20
CA TYR A 256 -32.66 -2.29 14.63
C TYR A 256 -32.32 -2.76 13.22
N LYS A 257 -31.85 -1.86 12.34
CA LYS A 257 -31.36 -2.21 11.00
C LYS A 257 -30.18 -3.19 11.03
N PHE A 258 -29.32 -3.11 12.04
CA PHE A 258 -28.20 -4.05 12.18
C PHE A 258 -28.66 -5.47 12.59
N LEU A 259 -29.51 -5.56 13.61
CA LEU A 259 -29.97 -6.83 14.21
C LEU A 259 -31.08 -7.49 13.39
N PHE A 260 -32.08 -6.71 13.00
CA PHE A 260 -33.32 -7.14 12.34
C PHE A 260 -33.38 -6.76 10.87
N GLY A 261 -32.37 -6.06 10.34
CA GLY A 261 -32.15 -6.01 8.90
C GLY A 261 -31.92 -7.42 8.39
N GLU A 262 -33.01 -8.13 8.14
CA GLU A 262 -33.03 -9.21 7.19
C GLU A 262 -32.51 -8.61 5.89
N LEU A 263 -31.63 -9.34 5.21
CA LEU A 263 -31.42 -9.12 3.80
C LEU A 263 -32.77 -9.41 3.17
N ASP A 264 -33.57 -8.35 3.03
CA ASP A 264 -35.01 -8.36 2.82
C ASP A 264 -35.41 -9.55 1.95
N ASN A 265 -36.33 -10.38 2.42
CA ASN A 265 -36.68 -11.63 1.75
C ASN A 265 -37.25 -11.43 0.34
N SER A 266 -37.58 -10.19 0.00
CA SER A 266 -37.96 -9.71 -1.33
C SER A 266 -36.78 -9.35 -2.25
N ILE A 267 -35.59 -9.05 -1.72
CA ILE A 267 -34.45 -8.54 -2.49
C ILE A 267 -33.62 -9.71 -3.04
N GLN A 268 -33.92 -10.10 -4.28
CA GLN A 268 -33.02 -10.92 -5.10
C GLN A 268 -31.89 -10.01 -5.63
N GLY A 269 -30.62 -10.38 -5.45
CA GLY A 269 -29.51 -9.63 -6.06
C GLY A 269 -28.30 -9.39 -5.16
N LYS A 270 -27.48 -8.40 -5.54
CA LYS A 270 -26.24 -8.06 -4.85
C LYS A 270 -26.56 -7.42 -3.51
N VAL A 271 -26.15 -8.08 -2.44
CA VAL A 271 -26.29 -7.58 -1.07
C VAL A 271 -25.18 -6.58 -0.84
N TRP A 272 -23.94 -7.05 -0.85
CA TRP A 272 -22.76 -6.24 -0.58
C TRP A 272 -21.70 -6.53 -1.62
N GLY A 273 -20.90 -5.54 -2.00
CA GLY A 273 -19.73 -5.80 -2.82
C GLY A 273 -19.54 -4.83 -3.95
N PHE A 274 -18.59 -5.18 -4.81
CA PHE A 274 -18.07 -4.33 -5.87
C PHE A 274 -18.17 -5.06 -7.19
N SER A 275 -18.90 -4.45 -8.12
CA SER A 275 -19.11 -5.02 -9.46
C SER A 275 -17.86 -4.97 -10.33
N ASN A 276 -16.98 -3.98 -10.08
CA ASN A 276 -15.79 -3.70 -10.86
C ASN A 276 -14.51 -3.93 -10.04
N PHE A 277 -14.42 -5.07 -9.36
CA PHE A 277 -13.23 -5.40 -8.55
C PHE A 277 -11.94 -5.42 -9.36
N ASN A 278 -12.00 -5.51 -10.69
CA ASN A 278 -10.85 -5.37 -11.57
C ASN A 278 -10.11 -4.03 -11.40
N ILE A 279 -10.84 -2.94 -11.14
CA ILE A 279 -10.25 -1.60 -10.92
C ILE A 279 -9.54 -1.54 -9.56
N ILE A 280 -10.16 -2.13 -8.53
CA ILE A 280 -9.56 -2.24 -7.20
C ILE A 280 -8.30 -3.11 -7.28
N TRP A 281 -8.37 -4.24 -8.00
CA TRP A 281 -7.22 -5.11 -8.26
C TRP A 281 -6.04 -4.38 -8.91
N GLU A 282 -6.33 -3.56 -9.93
CA GLU A 282 -5.35 -2.70 -10.59
C GLU A 282 -4.71 -1.71 -9.61
N SER A 283 -5.53 -0.98 -8.84
CA SER A 283 -5.08 -0.05 -7.79
C SER A 283 -4.15 -0.72 -6.77
N MET A 284 -4.52 -1.92 -6.31
CA MET A 284 -3.71 -2.65 -5.33
C MET A 284 -2.36 -3.08 -5.91
N CYS A 285 -2.36 -3.63 -7.13
CA CYS A 285 -1.13 -4.05 -7.83
C CYS A 285 -0.17 -2.88 -8.06
N LEU A 286 -0.68 -1.75 -8.56
CA LEU A 286 0.14 -0.57 -8.82
C LEU A 286 0.67 0.05 -7.53
N THR A 287 -0.14 0.10 -6.48
CA THR A 287 0.28 0.55 -5.15
C THR A 287 1.42 -0.33 -4.61
N HIS A 288 1.29 -1.66 -4.74
CA HIS A 288 2.32 -2.59 -4.34
C HIS A 288 3.61 -2.42 -5.15
N LEU A 289 3.51 -2.17 -6.47
CA LEU A 289 4.66 -1.90 -7.33
C LEU A 289 5.45 -0.67 -6.86
N VAL A 290 4.76 0.43 -6.53
CA VAL A 290 5.42 1.66 -6.04
C VAL A 290 6.11 1.48 -4.69
N LYS A 291 5.55 0.62 -3.83
CA LYS A 291 6.15 0.31 -2.51
C LYS A 291 7.40 -0.57 -2.61
N THR A 292 7.43 -1.49 -3.58
CA THR A 292 8.46 -2.53 -3.67
C THR A 292 9.59 -2.20 -4.63
N VAL A 293 9.29 -1.54 -5.74
CA VAL A 293 10.27 -1.18 -6.77
C VAL A 293 10.79 0.23 -6.50
N ASP A 294 12.10 0.42 -6.67
CA ASP A 294 12.70 1.75 -6.57
C ASP A 294 12.11 2.71 -7.61
N SER A 295 11.63 3.85 -7.14
CA SER A 295 10.90 4.84 -7.92
C SER A 295 11.68 5.42 -9.11
N THR A 296 13.01 5.31 -9.14
CA THR A 296 13.84 5.73 -10.28
C THR A 296 13.74 4.75 -11.47
N PHE A 297 13.41 3.48 -11.22
CA PHE A 297 13.26 2.45 -12.25
C PHE A 297 11.80 2.21 -12.69
N ILE A 298 10.83 2.82 -12.02
CA ILE A 298 9.44 2.90 -12.49
C ILE A 298 9.34 4.08 -13.46
N LEU A 299 9.48 3.79 -14.75
CA LEU A 299 9.55 4.78 -15.83
C LEU A 299 8.20 5.37 -16.20
N TYR A 300 7.15 4.55 -16.14
CA TYR A 300 5.77 4.96 -16.34
C TYR A 300 4.88 4.24 -15.33
N LEU A 301 3.83 4.91 -14.88
CA LEU A 301 2.84 4.38 -13.96
C LEU A 301 1.50 5.08 -14.23
N ASP A 302 0.43 4.32 -14.42
CA ASP A 302 -0.91 4.88 -14.35
C ASP A 302 -1.20 5.28 -12.89
N ASN A 303 -1.38 6.57 -12.67
CA ASN A 303 -1.49 7.15 -11.34
C ASN A 303 -2.94 7.53 -10.98
N GLN A 304 -3.91 7.21 -11.84
CA GLN A 304 -5.32 7.60 -11.66
C GLN A 304 -5.96 6.97 -10.41
N LEU A 305 -5.48 5.79 -10.03
CA LEU A 305 -6.07 4.95 -8.97
C LEU A 305 -5.12 4.75 -7.77
N ILE A 306 -4.14 5.63 -7.58
CA ILE A 306 -3.13 5.53 -6.52
C ILE A 306 -3.19 6.79 -5.66
N SER A 307 -3.17 6.64 -4.33
CA SER A 307 -3.15 7.78 -3.40
C SER A 307 -1.95 8.72 -3.66
N ASP A 308 -2.20 10.03 -3.62
CA ASP A 308 -1.15 11.03 -3.77
C ASP A 308 -0.07 10.95 -2.68
N LYS A 309 -0.44 10.49 -1.47
CA LYS A 309 0.52 10.25 -0.38
C LYS A 309 1.64 9.29 -0.81
N ILE A 310 1.29 8.25 -1.55
CA ILE A 310 2.21 7.22 -2.05
C ILE A 310 2.96 7.76 -3.29
N LEU A 311 2.24 8.43 -4.17
CA LEU A 311 2.82 8.99 -5.40
C LEU A 311 3.84 10.09 -5.14
N ASN A 312 3.76 10.83 -4.04
CA ASN A 312 4.72 11.89 -3.72
C ASN A 312 6.19 11.41 -3.78
N LYS A 313 6.47 10.19 -3.30
CA LYS A 313 7.81 9.61 -3.40
C LYS A 313 8.22 9.35 -4.85
N TRP A 314 7.29 8.88 -5.67
CA TRP A 314 7.53 8.59 -7.08
C TRP A 314 7.63 9.85 -7.94
N ASN A 315 6.73 10.82 -7.77
CA ASN A 315 6.70 12.09 -8.49
C ASN A 315 7.95 12.95 -8.24
N ASN A 316 8.46 12.94 -7.00
CA ASN A 316 9.66 13.71 -6.63
C ASN A 316 10.98 13.03 -7.05
N CYS A 317 10.91 11.80 -7.58
CA CYS A 317 12.08 11.08 -8.07
C CYS A 317 12.23 11.26 -9.58
N ASN A 318 13.35 11.87 -10.02
CA ASN A 318 13.70 11.85 -11.44
C ASN A 318 13.93 10.39 -11.88
N LYS A 319 13.32 10.05 -13.00
CA LYS A 319 13.45 8.72 -13.60
C LYS A 319 14.81 8.57 -14.24
N ILE A 320 15.28 7.33 -14.36
CA ILE A 320 16.54 7.03 -15.03
C ILE A 320 16.48 7.38 -16.53
N ILE A 321 15.28 7.28 -17.13
CA ILE A 321 14.97 7.74 -18.48
C ILE A 321 13.61 8.44 -18.44
N ASP A 322 13.51 9.56 -19.14
CA ASP A 322 12.23 10.22 -19.37
C ASP A 322 11.52 9.59 -20.57
N ILE A 323 10.41 8.91 -20.30
CA ILE A 323 9.49 8.37 -21.31
C ILE A 323 8.13 9.06 -21.28
N SER A 324 8.05 10.26 -20.70
CA SER A 324 6.81 11.02 -20.64
C SER A 324 6.32 11.37 -22.05
N GLY A 325 5.03 11.09 -22.31
CA GLY A 325 4.39 11.44 -23.57
C GLY A 325 4.75 10.57 -24.78
N ILE A 326 5.50 9.46 -24.63
CA ILE A 326 5.82 8.57 -25.76
C ILE A 326 4.63 7.73 -26.21
N PHE A 327 3.70 7.44 -25.30
CA PHE A 327 2.57 6.57 -25.56
C PHE A 327 1.40 7.35 -26.19
N ARG A 328 1.62 7.80 -27.44
CA ARG A 328 0.65 8.55 -28.23
C ARG A 328 0.58 8.01 -29.66
N VAL A 329 -0.63 7.76 -30.14
CA VAL A 329 -0.90 7.34 -31.52
C VAL A 329 -1.96 8.26 -32.10
N ASN A 330 -1.64 8.93 -33.21
CA ASN A 330 -2.56 9.86 -33.91
C ASN A 330 -3.19 10.94 -33.01
N GLY A 331 -2.44 11.43 -32.01
CA GLY A 331 -2.93 12.44 -31.06
C GLY A 331 -3.72 11.85 -29.87
N THR A 332 -4.10 10.58 -29.92
CA THR A 332 -4.73 9.86 -28.81
C THR A 332 -3.66 9.28 -27.90
N ASN A 333 -3.78 9.52 -26.59
CA ASN A 333 -2.92 8.85 -25.63
C ASN A 333 -3.35 7.40 -25.47
N ILE A 334 -2.37 6.51 -25.43
CA ILE A 334 -2.56 5.11 -25.02
C ILE A 334 -1.68 4.91 -23.79
N PHE A 335 -2.12 4.17 -22.79
CA PHE A 335 -1.40 4.11 -21.53
C PHE A 335 -1.22 2.65 -21.11
N PRO A 336 0.01 2.14 -20.95
CA PRO A 336 0.23 0.91 -20.21
C PRO A 336 -0.05 1.16 -18.72
N ASP A 337 -0.27 0.12 -17.93
CA ASP A 337 -0.52 0.31 -16.49
C ASP A 337 0.78 0.68 -15.77
N ALA A 338 1.89 0.04 -16.14
CA ALA A 338 3.22 0.43 -15.69
C ALA A 338 4.32 0.03 -16.68
N VAL A 339 5.45 0.74 -16.63
CA VAL A 339 6.69 0.37 -17.32
C VAL A 339 7.82 0.45 -16.33
N ILE A 340 8.52 -0.67 -16.15
CA ILE A 340 9.66 -0.78 -15.24
C ILE A 340 10.92 -1.16 -16.01
N LEU A 341 12.06 -0.72 -15.50
CA LEU A 341 13.37 -1.20 -15.91
C LEU A 341 13.90 -2.12 -14.81
N SER A 342 14.18 -3.37 -15.14
CA SER A 342 14.73 -4.30 -14.16
C SER A 342 16.17 -3.94 -13.80
N ASP A 343 16.47 -3.96 -12.51
CA ASP A 343 17.79 -3.63 -11.95
C ASP A 343 18.22 -4.71 -10.93
N LEU A 344 19.50 -5.10 -10.99
CA LEU A 344 20.10 -6.07 -10.08
C LEU A 344 20.73 -5.45 -8.82
N ILE A 345 20.86 -4.11 -8.73
CA ILE A 345 21.58 -3.43 -7.62
C ILE A 345 20.85 -3.58 -6.27
N LYS A 346 19.50 -3.56 -6.26
CA LYS A 346 18.68 -3.63 -5.03
C LYS A 346 17.96 -4.97 -4.87
N GLN A 347 18.72 -6.03 -4.64
CA GLN A 347 18.13 -7.26 -4.08
C GLN A 347 18.27 -7.22 -2.55
N ASN A 348 17.15 -7.15 -1.82
CA ASN A 348 17.10 -7.22 -0.36
C ASN A 348 17.84 -8.48 0.12
N LYS A 349 19.06 -8.29 0.62
CA LYS A 349 19.92 -9.38 1.12
C LYS A 349 20.52 -8.99 2.46
N PRO A 350 20.81 -9.98 3.32
CA PRO A 350 21.46 -9.72 4.59
C PRO A 350 22.80 -9.02 4.37
N PRO A 351 23.16 -8.07 5.25
CA PRO A 351 24.43 -7.36 5.15
C PRO A 351 25.59 -8.35 5.24
N ILE A 352 26.47 -8.33 4.23
CA ILE A 352 27.70 -9.12 4.23
C ILE A 352 28.81 -8.26 4.82
N SER A 353 29.62 -8.85 5.70
CA SER A 353 30.81 -8.19 6.23
C SER A 353 32.03 -8.54 5.38
N TYR A 354 32.81 -7.52 5.03
CA TYR A 354 34.02 -7.60 4.22
C TYR A 354 35.23 -7.20 5.05
N GLN A 355 36.36 -7.86 4.84
CA GLN A 355 37.63 -7.50 5.46
C GLN A 355 38.52 -6.82 4.43
N LEU A 356 38.84 -5.54 4.70
CA LEU A 356 39.75 -4.75 3.89
C LEU A 356 41.12 -4.67 4.55
N THR A 357 42.16 -5.04 3.81
CA THR A 357 43.57 -4.89 4.22
C THR A 357 44.25 -3.87 3.34
N GLN A 358 45.22 -3.15 3.91
CA GLN A 358 46.00 -2.15 3.20
C GLN A 358 46.91 -2.77 2.13
N GLY A 359 46.83 -2.26 0.90
CA GLY A 359 47.77 -2.57 -0.18
C GLY A 359 49.12 -1.86 0.00
N ARG A 360 50.15 -2.33 -0.71
CA ARG A 360 51.51 -1.76 -0.64
C ARG A 360 51.87 -0.94 -1.88
N HIS A 361 51.04 -0.95 -2.92
CA HIS A 361 51.27 -0.21 -4.15
C HIS A 361 50.89 1.28 -4.00
N TRP A 362 51.55 2.12 -4.80
CA TRP A 362 51.38 3.56 -4.87
C TRP A 362 51.29 3.98 -6.33
N ASP A 363 50.23 4.70 -6.68
CA ASP A 363 50.09 5.23 -8.04
C ASP A 363 50.88 6.54 -8.15
N LYS A 364 51.80 6.61 -9.12
CA LYS A 364 52.73 7.74 -9.29
C LYS A 364 52.60 8.37 -10.68
N VAL A 365 52.44 9.70 -10.72
CA VAL A 365 52.66 10.49 -11.95
C VAL A 365 54.05 11.08 -11.91
N TYR A 366 55.01 10.38 -12.54
CA TYR A 366 56.44 10.71 -12.49
C TYR A 366 56.80 12.15 -12.87
N LYS A 367 56.01 12.78 -13.74
CA LYS A 367 56.24 14.15 -14.21
C LYS A 367 55.75 15.24 -13.24
N GLN A 368 54.90 14.92 -12.26
CA GLN A 368 54.20 15.91 -11.43
C GLN A 368 54.46 15.76 -9.92
N ASN A 369 55.20 14.74 -9.47
CA ASN A 369 55.48 14.48 -8.04
C ASN A 369 54.24 14.24 -7.16
N ILE A 370 53.17 13.72 -7.75
CA ILE A 370 51.89 13.43 -7.08
C ILE A 370 51.77 11.94 -6.78
N TYR A 371 51.37 11.61 -5.54
CA TYR A 371 51.33 10.25 -5.01
C TYR A 371 50.03 10.00 -4.24
N TYR A 372 49.34 8.90 -4.55
CA TYR A 372 48.15 8.46 -3.81
C TYR A 372 48.27 6.99 -3.41
N TYR A 373 47.70 6.68 -2.24
CA TYR A 373 47.66 5.34 -1.68
C TYR A 373 46.20 4.89 -1.55
N THR A 374 45.75 4.11 -2.53
CA THR A 374 44.36 3.69 -2.66
C THR A 374 44.19 2.19 -2.78
N GLU A 375 45.24 1.38 -2.74
CA GLU A 375 45.14 -0.07 -2.95
C GLU A 375 44.70 -0.82 -1.69
N PHE A 376 43.82 -1.81 -1.85
CA PHE A 376 43.33 -2.69 -0.80
C PHE A 376 43.21 -4.13 -1.31
N TYR A 377 43.33 -5.10 -0.39
CA TYR A 377 42.87 -6.46 -0.63
C TYR A 377 41.58 -6.72 0.16
N CYS A 378 40.58 -7.28 -0.51
CA CYS A 378 39.30 -7.61 0.08
C CYS A 378 39.15 -9.13 0.23
N ASN A 379 39.02 -9.58 1.48
CA ASN A 379 38.71 -10.96 1.81
C ASN A 379 37.23 -11.08 2.19
N ASN A 380 36.56 -12.07 1.62
CA ASN A 380 35.26 -12.55 2.09
C ASN A 380 35.50 -13.77 3.01
N LEU A 381 34.71 -13.93 4.07
CA LEU A 381 34.82 -14.95 5.12
C LEU A 381 34.59 -16.41 4.63
N GLY A 382 34.83 -16.74 3.36
CA GLY A 382 34.61 -18.09 2.85
C GLY A 382 35.10 -18.44 1.44
N ASN A 383 35.73 -17.55 0.66
CA ASN A 383 36.41 -17.94 -0.61
C ASN A 383 37.33 -16.81 -1.15
N LYS A 384 38.26 -17.22 -2.04
CA LYS A 384 39.45 -16.51 -2.56
C LYS A 384 39.36 -14.97 -2.74
N TYR A 385 40.48 -14.33 -2.38
CA TYR A 385 40.91 -12.96 -2.67
C TYR A 385 40.30 -12.37 -3.94
N HIS A 386 39.53 -11.28 -3.81
CA HIS A 386 39.39 -10.34 -4.93
C HIS A 386 40.75 -9.67 -5.12
N GLY A 387 41.18 -9.48 -6.37
CA GLY A 387 42.43 -8.79 -6.71
C GLY A 387 42.49 -7.36 -6.14
N ASN A 388 43.52 -6.61 -6.54
CA ASN A 388 43.78 -5.26 -6.01
C ASN A 388 42.58 -4.32 -6.23
N ILE A 389 41.82 -4.03 -5.16
CA ILE A 389 40.72 -3.06 -5.17
C ILE A 389 41.33 -1.68 -4.90
N LYS A 390 40.95 -0.68 -5.70
CA LYS A 390 41.30 0.72 -5.41
C LYS A 390 40.15 1.39 -4.69
N ILE A 391 40.40 2.05 -3.56
CA ILE A 391 39.44 2.85 -2.80
C ILE A 391 40.03 4.24 -2.53
N ALA A 392 39.28 5.27 -2.90
CA ALA A 392 39.64 6.67 -2.73
C ALA A 392 38.48 7.47 -2.15
N TYR A 393 38.74 8.66 -1.63
CA TYR A 393 37.70 9.58 -1.17
C TYR A 393 37.89 10.98 -1.73
N LEU A 394 36.81 11.76 -1.71
CA LEU A 394 36.80 13.13 -2.22
C LEU A 394 37.84 13.99 -1.48
N ARG A 395 38.67 14.71 -2.26
CA ARG A 395 39.72 15.61 -1.74
C ARG A 395 40.76 14.93 -0.84
N GLN A 396 41.05 13.65 -1.09
CA GLN A 396 42.15 12.94 -0.43
C GLN A 396 43.47 13.71 -0.57
N PRO A 397 44.20 13.96 0.53
CA PRO A 397 45.54 14.54 0.47
C PRO A 397 46.53 13.61 -0.21
N GLU A 398 47.53 14.19 -0.88
CA GLU A 398 48.65 13.44 -1.42
C GLU A 398 49.42 12.72 -0.30
N ARG A 399 50.00 11.56 -0.64
CA ARG A 399 50.78 10.71 0.27
C ARG A 399 50.03 10.19 1.51
N TYR A 400 48.71 10.36 1.55
CA TYR A 400 47.87 9.85 2.62
C TYR A 400 47.11 8.60 2.16
N HIS A 401 47.08 7.55 2.98
CA HIS A 401 46.36 6.32 2.64
C HIS A 401 44.90 6.38 3.02
N THR A 402 44.03 5.96 2.10
CA THR A 402 42.59 5.80 2.36
C THR A 402 42.30 4.90 3.57
N PHE A 403 43.17 3.93 3.88
CA PHE A 403 43.02 3.00 5.02
C PHE A 403 43.06 3.76 6.35
N ASP A 404 43.88 4.80 6.46
CA ASP A 404 43.99 5.59 7.68
C ASP A 404 42.78 6.50 7.90
N GLU A 405 42.08 6.92 6.83
CA GLU A 405 40.75 7.53 6.98
C GLU A 405 39.69 6.51 7.43
N LEU A 406 39.71 5.30 6.86
CA LEU A 406 38.72 4.27 7.19
C LEU A 406 38.86 3.78 8.64
N LYS A 407 40.09 3.69 9.18
CA LYS A 407 40.35 3.36 10.59
C LYS A 407 39.69 4.31 11.59
N LYS A 408 39.45 5.57 11.19
CA LYS A 408 38.77 6.55 12.05
C LYS A 408 37.28 6.26 12.22
N ILE A 409 36.71 5.49 11.30
CA ILE A 409 35.27 5.22 11.20
C ILE A 409 34.95 3.80 11.66
N PHE A 410 35.82 2.85 11.33
CA PHE A 410 35.57 1.42 11.53
C PHE A 410 36.57 0.78 12.50
N PRO A 411 36.15 -0.25 13.26
CA PRO A 411 37.05 -1.02 14.12
C PRO A 411 38.17 -1.67 13.31
N CYS A 412 39.42 -1.53 13.78
CA CYS A 412 40.60 -2.06 13.13
C CYS A 412 41.27 -3.13 14.01
N ASN A 413 41.46 -4.33 13.45
CA ASN A 413 42.17 -5.43 14.13
C ASN A 413 43.57 -5.59 13.52
N ASN A 414 44.53 -4.77 13.97
CA ASN A 414 45.96 -4.67 13.62
C ASN A 414 46.36 -4.63 12.12
N HIS A 415 45.70 -5.36 11.21
CA HIS A 415 46.04 -5.48 9.79
C HIS A 415 44.83 -5.35 8.85
N TYR A 416 43.59 -5.40 9.36
CA TYR A 416 42.38 -5.26 8.54
C TYR A 416 41.28 -4.46 9.24
N ILE A 417 40.36 -3.94 8.41
CA ILE A 417 39.13 -3.27 8.83
C ILE A 417 37.95 -4.12 8.37
N THR A 418 36.97 -4.33 9.25
CA THR A 418 35.71 -4.99 8.90
C THR A 418 34.67 -3.93 8.56
N ILE A 419 34.07 -4.04 7.37
CA ILE A 419 33.00 -3.14 6.92
C ILE A 419 31.81 -3.93 6.40
N THR A 420 30.61 -3.39 6.54
CA THR A 420 29.42 -3.87 5.85
C THR A 420 29.13 -3.04 4.60
N SER A 421 29.45 -1.74 4.64
CA SER A 421 29.35 -0.82 3.52
C SER A 421 30.36 0.33 3.68
N LEU A 422 30.82 0.88 2.57
CA LEU A 422 31.63 2.09 2.57
C LEU A 422 30.74 3.33 2.73
N PRO A 423 31.16 4.31 3.55
CA PRO A 423 30.46 5.59 3.63
C PRO A 423 30.44 6.30 2.27
N ASN A 424 29.36 7.04 1.97
CA ASN A 424 29.13 7.69 0.67
C ASN A 424 30.25 8.62 0.15
N LYS A 425 31.21 9.00 1.00
CA LYS A 425 32.38 9.81 0.62
C LYS A 425 33.54 9.01 0.00
N PHE A 426 33.50 7.68 0.10
CA PHE A 426 34.49 6.76 -0.45
C PHE A 426 33.94 6.06 -1.70
N TYR A 427 34.82 5.85 -2.67
CA TYR A 427 34.51 5.27 -3.97
C TYR A 427 35.55 4.21 -4.29
N SER A 428 35.12 3.13 -4.93
CA SER A 428 36.01 2.04 -5.30
C SER A 428 36.01 1.72 -6.79
N TYR A 429 37.08 1.08 -7.25
CA TYR A 429 37.17 0.51 -8.59
C TYR A 429 38.02 -0.75 -8.60
N TRP A 430 37.58 -1.75 -9.36
CA TRP A 430 38.39 -2.88 -9.80
C TRP A 430 37.89 -3.37 -11.16
N ASP A 431 38.75 -4.01 -11.95
CA ASP A 431 38.39 -4.52 -13.27
C ASP A 431 37.59 -5.83 -13.11
N ILE A 432 36.42 -5.91 -13.74
CA ILE A 432 35.50 -7.05 -13.63
C ILE A 432 34.89 -7.32 -15.00
N ASP A 433 35.04 -8.56 -15.46
CA ASP A 433 34.32 -9.06 -16.63
C ASP A 433 33.05 -9.78 -16.18
N LEU A 434 31.98 -9.01 -15.92
CA LEU A 434 30.69 -9.57 -15.48
C LEU A 434 30.04 -10.48 -16.51
N SER A 435 30.37 -10.31 -17.80
CA SER A 435 29.74 -11.06 -18.90
C SER A 435 30.05 -12.56 -18.88
N LYS A 436 31.16 -12.94 -18.23
CA LYS A 436 31.62 -14.33 -18.11
C LYS A 436 31.30 -14.96 -16.75
N MET A 437 30.67 -14.22 -15.83
CA MET A 437 30.38 -14.71 -14.49
C MET A 437 29.09 -15.55 -14.45
N PRO A 438 29.10 -16.72 -13.77
CA PRO A 438 27.88 -17.45 -13.44
C PRO A 438 26.91 -16.61 -12.61
N ASN A 439 25.60 -16.79 -12.80
CA ASN A 439 24.54 -16.01 -12.14
C ASN A 439 24.67 -15.92 -10.60
N GLU A 440 25.09 -17.00 -9.94
CA GLU A 440 25.27 -17.01 -8.48
C GLU A 440 26.43 -16.10 -8.02
N LEU A 441 27.53 -16.08 -8.76
CA LEU A 441 28.69 -15.24 -8.48
C LEU A 441 28.42 -13.79 -8.87
N LEU A 442 27.74 -13.58 -10.00
CA LEU A 442 27.32 -12.26 -10.46
C LEU A 442 26.54 -11.51 -9.37
N ARG A 443 25.57 -12.18 -8.74
CA ARG A 443 24.78 -11.58 -7.65
C ARG A 443 25.61 -11.20 -6.42
N LYS A 444 26.64 -11.99 -6.09
CA LYS A 444 27.56 -11.69 -4.96
C LYS A 444 28.49 -10.52 -5.31
N GLU A 445 28.96 -10.48 -6.56
CA GLU A 445 29.80 -9.40 -7.07
C GLU A 445 29.06 -8.07 -7.07
N ILE A 446 27.83 -8.03 -7.57
CA ILE A 446 27.00 -6.81 -7.57
C ILE A 446 26.78 -6.33 -6.13
N GLN A 447 26.54 -7.24 -5.18
CA GLN A 447 26.40 -6.88 -3.77
C GLN A 447 27.69 -6.29 -3.20
N LEU A 448 28.86 -6.84 -3.55
CA LEU A 448 30.17 -6.28 -3.18
C LEU A 448 30.36 -4.89 -3.80
N MET A 449 30.06 -4.72 -5.09
CA MET A 449 30.14 -3.44 -5.80
C MET A 449 29.25 -2.37 -5.15
N SER A 450 28.02 -2.72 -4.79
CA SER A 450 27.11 -1.82 -4.07
C SER A 450 27.64 -1.48 -2.67
N SER A 451 28.17 -2.47 -1.95
CA SER A 451 28.68 -2.27 -0.59
C SER A 451 29.95 -1.41 -0.57
N LEU A 452 30.78 -1.50 -1.60
CA LEU A 452 32.04 -0.75 -1.70
C LEU A 452 31.93 0.54 -2.51
N ASN A 453 30.73 1.00 -2.86
CA ASN A 453 30.54 2.20 -3.69
C ASN A 453 31.36 2.15 -4.99
N HIS A 454 31.26 1.03 -5.71
CA HIS A 454 31.91 0.90 -7.00
C HIS A 454 31.46 2.03 -7.94
N ILE A 455 32.41 2.69 -8.61
CA ILE A 455 32.12 3.88 -9.43
C ILE A 455 30.99 3.69 -10.45
N PHE A 456 30.83 2.49 -11.02
CA PHE A 456 29.75 2.20 -11.96
C PHE A 456 28.38 2.10 -11.27
N VAL A 457 28.31 1.51 -10.06
CA VAL A 457 27.08 1.49 -9.26
C VAL A 457 26.72 2.90 -8.81
N VAL A 458 27.72 3.68 -8.41
CA VAL A 458 27.56 5.09 -8.06
C VAL A 458 27.05 5.89 -9.26
N ALA A 459 27.58 5.66 -10.47
CA ALA A 459 27.12 6.33 -11.69
C ALA A 459 25.62 6.09 -11.92
N ILE A 460 25.17 4.84 -11.87
CA ILE A 460 23.75 4.48 -12.02
C ILE A 460 22.89 5.09 -10.91
N SER A 461 23.36 5.01 -9.66
CA SER A 461 22.66 5.59 -8.50
C SER A 461 22.50 7.11 -8.61
N ASN A 462 23.45 7.78 -9.28
CA ASN A 462 23.41 9.20 -9.61
C ASN A 462 22.82 9.47 -11.01
N ARG A 463 22.18 8.47 -11.63
CA ARG A 463 21.43 8.56 -12.90
C ARG A 463 22.27 8.88 -14.13
N PHE A 464 23.55 8.52 -14.10
CA PHE A 464 24.40 8.59 -15.29
C PHE A 464 24.34 7.28 -16.07
N LEU A 465 23.84 7.36 -17.30
CA LEU A 465 23.82 6.26 -18.28
C LEU A 465 24.94 6.38 -19.33
N CYS A 466 25.72 7.45 -19.25
CA CYS A 466 26.88 7.76 -20.09
C CYS A 466 28.08 7.93 -19.16
N PHE A 467 29.14 7.13 -19.33
CA PHE A 467 30.29 7.20 -18.41
C PHE A 467 31.06 8.49 -18.61
N LYS A 468 31.18 8.98 -19.85
CA LYS A 468 31.79 10.27 -20.15
C LYS A 468 31.17 11.42 -19.35
N ASP A 469 29.84 11.51 -19.32
CA ASP A 469 29.14 12.56 -18.57
C ASP A 469 29.37 12.44 -17.06
N PHE A 470 29.36 11.21 -16.53
CA PHE A 470 29.68 10.94 -15.14
C PHE A 470 31.13 11.32 -14.81
N TYR A 471 32.06 10.94 -15.67
CA TYR A 471 33.47 11.25 -15.51
C TYR A 471 33.70 12.76 -15.47
N GLU A 472 33.22 13.50 -16.47
CA GLU A 472 33.42 14.95 -16.58
C GLU A 472 32.81 15.72 -15.41
N LYS A 473 31.58 15.36 -15.01
CA LYS A 473 30.85 16.10 -13.97
C LYS A 473 31.21 15.69 -12.55
N TYR A 474 31.61 14.44 -12.33
CA TYR A 474 31.70 13.86 -10.98
C TYR A 474 33.11 13.39 -10.60
N LEU A 475 33.88 12.85 -11.54
CA LEU A 475 35.21 12.26 -11.23
C LEU A 475 36.38 13.18 -11.59
N GLN A 476 36.36 13.79 -12.77
CA GLN A 476 37.40 14.65 -13.32
C GLN A 476 37.79 15.82 -12.40
N PRO A 477 36.88 16.46 -11.65
CA PRO A 477 37.25 17.53 -10.72
C PRO A 477 38.20 17.09 -9.59
N TYR A 478 38.36 15.79 -9.35
CA TYR A 478 39.15 15.25 -8.25
C TYR A 478 40.36 14.47 -8.76
N GLN A 479 41.54 15.02 -8.50
CA GLN A 479 42.78 14.48 -9.02
C GLN A 479 43.05 13.03 -8.58
N VAL A 480 42.72 12.67 -7.33
CA VAL A 480 42.87 11.28 -6.81
C VAL A 480 42.13 10.24 -7.66
N PHE A 481 40.96 10.59 -8.22
CA PHE A 481 40.21 9.63 -9.04
C PHE A 481 40.86 9.43 -10.41
N THR A 482 41.31 10.52 -11.03
CA THR A 482 41.97 10.46 -12.35
C THR A 482 43.38 9.87 -12.30
N VAL A 483 44.13 10.14 -11.23
CA VAL A 483 45.55 9.78 -11.06
C VAL A 483 45.73 8.42 -10.37
N SER A 484 44.78 7.99 -9.56
CA SER A 484 44.92 6.78 -8.74
C SER A 484 43.79 5.79 -8.99
N LEU A 485 42.54 6.16 -8.66
CA LEU A 485 41.40 5.23 -8.71
C LEU A 485 41.22 4.60 -10.11
N LEU A 486 41.41 5.40 -11.17
CA LEU A 486 41.26 4.98 -12.57
C LEU A 486 42.60 4.79 -13.30
N SER A 487 43.74 5.01 -12.66
CA SER A 487 45.04 4.98 -13.34
C SER A 487 45.50 3.57 -13.65
N GLY A 488 46.09 3.40 -14.84
CA GLY A 488 46.62 2.12 -15.33
C GLY A 488 45.67 1.33 -16.24
N TYR A 489 44.41 1.74 -16.39
CA TYR A 489 43.38 0.91 -17.04
C TYR A 489 42.99 1.29 -18.47
N GLY A 490 43.71 2.21 -19.13
CA GLY A 490 43.64 2.43 -20.59
C GLY A 490 42.56 3.41 -21.05
N GLY A 491 42.76 4.72 -20.85
CA GLY A 491 42.00 5.79 -21.51
C GLY A 491 40.49 5.86 -21.23
N GLY A 492 39.85 6.98 -21.57
CA GLY A 492 38.40 7.17 -21.37
C GLY A 492 37.53 6.22 -22.19
N GLU A 493 37.98 5.82 -23.38
CA GLU A 493 37.23 4.94 -24.29
C GLU A 493 37.02 3.53 -23.73
N LYS A 494 38.01 2.97 -23.02
CA LYS A 494 37.86 1.64 -22.40
C LYS A 494 36.83 1.66 -21.27
N PHE A 495 36.84 2.69 -20.43
CA PHE A 495 35.85 2.82 -19.36
C PHE A 495 34.43 3.00 -19.90
N GLU A 496 34.27 3.74 -20.99
CA GLU A 496 32.96 3.87 -21.65
C GLU A 496 32.46 2.51 -22.16
N LYS A 497 33.33 1.69 -22.75
CA LYS A 497 32.99 0.34 -23.18
C LYS A 497 32.62 -0.57 -21.98
N LEU A 498 33.45 -0.59 -20.95
CA LEU A 498 33.20 -1.39 -19.73
C LEU A 498 31.91 -0.96 -19.03
N PHE A 499 31.63 0.34 -18.98
CA PHE A 499 30.39 0.83 -18.38
C PHE A 499 29.16 0.44 -19.20
N LYS A 500 29.24 0.46 -20.54
CA LYS A 500 28.15 -0.04 -21.39
C LYS A 500 27.90 -1.54 -21.21
N GLU A 501 28.95 -2.34 -21.11
CA GLU A 501 28.84 -3.78 -20.80
C GLU A 501 28.25 -3.99 -19.40
N PHE A 502 28.66 -3.18 -18.42
CA PHE A 502 28.10 -3.17 -17.07
C PHE A 502 26.59 -2.85 -17.08
N LEU A 503 26.18 -1.79 -17.79
CA LEU A 503 24.76 -1.41 -17.91
C LEU A 503 23.93 -2.56 -18.48
N LYS A 504 24.41 -3.27 -19.52
CA LYS A 504 23.70 -4.42 -20.11
C LYS A 504 23.51 -5.59 -19.15
N VAL A 505 24.45 -5.80 -18.23
CA VAL A 505 24.36 -6.88 -17.24
C VAL A 505 23.47 -6.49 -16.06
N ILE A 506 23.57 -5.24 -15.62
CA ILE A 506 22.85 -4.75 -14.42
C ILE A 506 21.40 -4.38 -14.74
N LEU A 507 21.19 -3.68 -15.85
CA LEU A 507 19.88 -3.31 -16.34
C LEU A 507 19.43 -4.40 -17.30
N GLY A 508 18.51 -5.24 -16.85
CA GLY A 508 18.21 -6.49 -17.56
C GLY A 508 17.38 -6.26 -18.81
N GLN A 509 16.21 -5.67 -18.62
CA GLN A 509 15.18 -5.51 -19.64
C GLN A 509 14.15 -4.48 -19.19
N PHE A 510 13.49 -3.87 -20.16
CA PHE A 510 12.25 -3.15 -19.93
C PHE A 510 11.09 -4.15 -19.81
N THR A 511 10.22 -3.90 -18.84
CA THR A 511 9.01 -4.69 -18.65
C THR A 511 7.79 -3.78 -18.67
N ILE A 512 6.93 -4.00 -19.67
CA ILE A 512 5.65 -3.34 -19.82
C ILE A 512 4.60 -4.21 -19.15
N ILE A 513 3.92 -3.67 -18.15
CA ILE A 513 2.99 -4.39 -17.30
C ILE A 513 1.57 -3.97 -17.65
N ASP A 514 0.70 -4.97 -17.79
CA ASP A 514 -0.74 -4.78 -17.98
C ASP A 514 -1.49 -5.76 -17.06
N ILE A 515 -2.26 -5.19 -16.15
CA ILE A 515 -2.89 -5.87 -15.03
C ILE A 515 -4.26 -6.36 -15.48
N LYS A 516 -4.49 -7.66 -15.36
CA LYS A 516 -5.68 -8.31 -15.88
C LYS A 516 -6.38 -9.10 -14.80
N TYR A 517 -7.64 -8.74 -14.52
CA TYR A 517 -8.47 -9.46 -13.56
C TYR A 517 -9.14 -10.70 -14.19
N SER A 518 -8.31 -11.68 -14.54
CA SER A 518 -8.70 -12.92 -15.21
C SER A 518 -7.83 -14.08 -14.73
N THR A 519 -8.35 -15.31 -14.81
CA THR A 519 -7.60 -16.49 -14.41
C THR A 519 -6.68 -16.95 -15.54
N SER A 520 -5.62 -17.69 -15.22
CA SER A 520 -4.72 -18.28 -16.24
C SER A 520 -5.45 -19.18 -17.24
N ASN A 521 -6.52 -19.86 -16.80
CA ASN A 521 -7.37 -20.68 -17.67
C ASN A 521 -8.08 -19.87 -18.76
N TYR A 522 -8.39 -18.59 -18.52
CA TYR A 522 -9.00 -17.71 -19.53
C TYR A 522 -8.10 -17.56 -20.76
N TYR A 523 -6.78 -17.51 -20.57
CA TYR A 523 -5.78 -17.39 -21.64
C TYR A 523 -5.46 -18.70 -22.36
N LYS A 524 -5.85 -19.84 -21.79
CA LYS A 524 -5.65 -21.16 -22.40
C LYS A 524 -6.80 -21.60 -23.31
N LYS A 525 -7.99 -21.03 -23.14
CA LYS A 525 -9.17 -21.39 -23.94
C LYS A 525 -9.02 -20.85 -25.36
N SER A 526 -9.12 -21.73 -26.34
CA SER A 526 -9.06 -21.41 -27.77
C SER A 526 -10.01 -20.29 -28.17
N ASP A 527 -11.22 -20.32 -27.60
CA ASP A 527 -12.32 -19.44 -27.99
C ASP A 527 -12.07 -17.98 -27.60
N ASN A 528 -11.20 -17.75 -26.61
CA ASN A 528 -10.87 -16.41 -26.12
C ASN A 528 -9.67 -15.79 -26.87
N ILE A 529 -8.92 -16.57 -27.66
CA ILE A 529 -7.63 -16.14 -28.22
C ILE A 529 -7.79 -14.90 -29.10
N GLU A 530 -8.76 -14.88 -30.01
CA GLU A 530 -8.95 -13.75 -30.92
C GLU A 530 -9.41 -12.47 -30.19
N GLU A 531 -10.29 -12.62 -29.19
CA GLU A 531 -10.70 -11.51 -28.33
C GLU A 531 -9.48 -10.92 -27.58
N ILE A 532 -8.67 -11.78 -26.95
CA ILE A 532 -7.48 -11.37 -26.19
C ILE A 532 -6.46 -10.69 -27.11
N LYS A 533 -6.24 -11.23 -28.31
CA LYS A 533 -5.35 -10.63 -29.31
C LYS A 533 -5.78 -9.21 -29.65
N ILE A 534 -7.06 -9.01 -29.95
CA ILE A 534 -7.61 -7.71 -30.34
C ILE A 534 -7.54 -6.71 -29.19
N ARG A 535 -7.96 -7.13 -27.98
CA ARG A 535 -8.13 -6.22 -26.84
C ARG A 535 -6.85 -5.92 -26.08
N SER A 536 -5.94 -6.89 -25.96
CA SER A 536 -4.79 -6.80 -25.04
C SER A 536 -3.45 -6.94 -25.76
N VAL A 537 -3.23 -8.00 -26.55
CA VAL A 537 -1.92 -8.28 -27.17
C VAL A 537 -1.50 -7.17 -28.14
N ARG A 538 -2.42 -6.67 -28.98
CA ARG A 538 -2.14 -5.57 -29.90
C ARG A 538 -1.66 -4.31 -29.18
N LYS A 539 -2.23 -3.99 -28.00
CA LYS A 539 -1.81 -2.82 -27.21
C LYS A 539 -0.37 -2.98 -26.74
N GLN A 540 -0.01 -4.16 -26.23
CA GLN A 540 1.35 -4.47 -25.80
C GLN A 540 2.37 -4.27 -26.93
N PHE A 541 2.10 -4.80 -28.12
CA PHE A 541 2.98 -4.61 -29.28
C PHE A 541 3.19 -3.12 -29.62
N VAL A 542 2.12 -2.30 -29.54
CA VAL A 542 2.23 -0.86 -29.79
C VAL A 542 3.08 -0.19 -28.70
N TYR A 543 2.93 -0.55 -27.43
CA TYR A 543 3.75 -0.02 -26.34
C TYR A 543 5.23 -0.36 -26.52
N GLU A 544 5.54 -1.62 -26.83
CA GLU A 544 6.90 -2.09 -27.12
C GLU A 544 7.52 -1.29 -28.29
N TYR A 545 6.78 -1.17 -29.40
CA TYR A 545 7.22 -0.42 -30.57
C TYR A 545 7.52 1.05 -30.28
N LEU A 546 6.62 1.74 -29.54
CA LEU A 546 6.80 3.15 -29.21
C LEU A 546 8.01 3.39 -28.30
N LEU A 547 8.22 2.49 -27.32
CA LEU A 547 9.38 2.54 -26.45
C LEU A 547 10.68 2.30 -27.23
N GLN A 548 10.74 1.25 -28.06
CA GLN A 548 11.90 0.96 -28.90
C GLN A 548 12.25 2.13 -29.81
N LYS A 549 11.24 2.68 -30.51
CA LYS A 549 11.41 3.82 -31.41
C LYS A 549 11.93 5.06 -30.69
N HIS A 550 11.48 5.31 -29.46
CA HIS A 550 11.97 6.42 -28.65
C HIS A 550 13.44 6.25 -28.28
N LEU A 551 13.83 5.05 -27.83
CA LEU A 551 15.22 4.74 -27.47
C LEU A 551 16.16 4.85 -28.68
N GLU A 552 15.72 4.41 -29.86
CA GLU A 552 16.46 4.55 -31.12
C GLU A 552 16.60 6.02 -31.54
N LYS A 553 15.49 6.78 -31.53
CA LYS A 553 15.48 8.20 -31.92
C LYS A 553 16.39 9.05 -31.03
N THR A 554 16.45 8.74 -29.74
CA THR A 554 17.32 9.43 -28.77
C THR A 554 18.75 8.90 -28.74
N ASN A 555 19.04 7.84 -29.52
CA ASN A 555 20.29 7.10 -29.49
C ASN A 555 20.71 6.72 -28.05
N ASN A 556 19.73 6.30 -27.25
CA ASN A 556 19.92 5.98 -25.85
C ASN A 556 20.86 4.77 -25.69
N SER A 557 21.66 4.74 -24.62
CA SER A 557 22.57 3.62 -24.35
C SER A 557 21.83 2.31 -24.05
N LEU A 558 20.54 2.36 -23.71
CA LEU A 558 19.70 1.20 -23.41
C LEU A 558 18.88 0.70 -24.61
N LYS A 559 19.07 1.23 -25.82
CA LYS A 559 18.29 0.85 -27.03
C LYS A 559 18.43 -0.62 -27.47
N GLU A 560 19.46 -1.30 -26.96
CA GLU A 560 19.74 -2.71 -27.24
C GLU A 560 19.19 -3.65 -26.17
N LEU A 561 18.59 -3.12 -25.09
CA LEU A 561 17.96 -3.96 -24.07
C LEU A 561 16.65 -4.53 -24.59
N ASP A 562 16.35 -5.77 -24.18
CA ASP A 562 15.07 -6.40 -24.46
C ASP A 562 13.92 -5.59 -23.84
N ILE A 563 12.81 -5.52 -24.58
CA ILE A 563 11.53 -5.04 -24.08
C ILE A 563 10.59 -6.25 -24.04
N LYS A 564 10.01 -6.52 -22.87
CA LYS A 564 9.08 -7.63 -22.67
C LYS A 564 7.76 -7.15 -22.10
N SER A 565 6.68 -7.78 -22.53
CA SER A 565 5.35 -7.55 -21.97
C SER A 565 4.96 -8.62 -20.97
N GLU A 566 4.33 -8.19 -19.89
CA GLU A 566 3.80 -9.08 -18.85
C GLU A 566 2.32 -8.79 -18.58
N PHE A 567 1.54 -9.88 -18.44
CA PHE A 567 0.19 -9.81 -17.88
C PHE A 567 0.19 -10.27 -16.44
N TRP A 568 -0.26 -9.38 -15.56
CA TRP A 568 -0.37 -9.65 -14.13
C TRP A 568 -1.76 -10.16 -13.79
N LEU A 569 -1.83 -11.42 -13.35
CA LEU A 569 -3.07 -12.14 -13.08
C LEU A 569 -3.20 -12.43 -11.58
N PRO A 570 -4.40 -12.36 -10.98
CA PRO A 570 -4.60 -12.80 -9.61
C PRO A 570 -4.27 -14.30 -9.44
N ALA A 571 -3.53 -14.61 -8.38
CA ALA A 571 -3.20 -15.98 -7.98
C ALA A 571 -3.21 -16.12 -6.45
N SER A 572 -3.45 -17.34 -5.96
CA SER A 572 -3.17 -17.74 -4.58
C SER A 572 -1.98 -18.68 -4.58
N SER A 573 -0.95 -18.33 -3.82
CA SER A 573 0.17 -19.23 -3.55
C SER A 573 0.19 -19.55 -2.06
N SER A 574 0.34 -20.84 -1.73
CA SER A 574 0.58 -21.31 -0.36
C SER A 574 1.96 -20.89 0.17
N HIS A 575 2.91 -20.64 -0.74
CA HIS A 575 4.19 -20.03 -0.45
C HIS A 575 4.04 -18.51 -0.53
N GLU A 576 4.61 -17.75 0.42
CA GLU A 576 4.52 -16.28 0.50
C GLU A 576 5.13 -15.51 -0.70
N GLU A 577 5.54 -16.21 -1.76
CA GLU A 577 6.02 -15.59 -2.99
C GLU A 577 4.94 -14.70 -3.61
N THR A 578 5.31 -13.43 -3.83
CA THR A 578 4.42 -12.42 -4.39
C THR A 578 4.15 -12.63 -5.87
N PHE A 579 5.16 -13.05 -6.63
CA PHE A 579 5.09 -13.24 -8.07
C PHE A 579 5.45 -14.69 -8.41
N THR A 580 4.55 -15.37 -9.11
CA THR A 580 4.70 -16.77 -9.52
C THR A 580 4.62 -16.87 -11.04
N PRO A 581 5.52 -17.63 -11.68
CA PRO A 581 5.43 -17.84 -13.12
C PRO A 581 4.18 -18.67 -13.44
N MET A 582 3.39 -18.21 -14.40
CA MET A 582 2.23 -18.94 -14.90
C MET A 582 2.60 -19.73 -16.16
N PRO A 583 1.74 -20.66 -16.63
CA PRO A 583 2.00 -21.46 -17.82
C PRO A 583 2.32 -20.59 -19.04
N LYS A 584 3.16 -21.13 -19.94
CA LYS A 584 3.57 -20.46 -21.17
C LYS A 584 2.37 -19.98 -21.98
N TYR A 585 2.47 -18.77 -22.52
CA TYR A 585 1.46 -18.15 -23.36
C TYR A 585 2.13 -17.50 -24.57
N MET A 586 1.63 -17.80 -25.77
CA MET A 586 2.20 -17.32 -27.04
C MET A 586 3.72 -17.52 -27.12
N ASP A 587 4.19 -18.72 -26.80
CA ASP A 587 5.63 -19.09 -26.77
C ASP A 587 6.48 -18.14 -25.91
N ASP A 588 5.91 -17.65 -24.80
CA ASP A 588 6.51 -16.69 -23.86
C ASP A 588 6.74 -15.28 -24.44
N TYR A 589 6.11 -14.95 -25.59
CA TYR A 589 6.12 -13.57 -26.11
C TYR A 589 5.51 -12.59 -25.11
N ILE A 590 4.35 -12.93 -24.54
CA ILE A 590 3.79 -12.24 -23.37
C ILE A 590 3.87 -13.20 -22.19
N LYS A 591 4.61 -12.81 -21.16
CA LYS A 591 4.73 -13.62 -19.96
C LYS A 591 3.51 -13.42 -19.07
N LEU A 592 2.91 -14.52 -18.64
CA LEU A 592 1.87 -14.52 -17.62
C LEU A 592 2.53 -14.59 -16.24
N THR A 593 2.25 -13.61 -15.39
CA THR A 593 2.76 -13.52 -14.03
C THR A 593 1.59 -13.58 -13.05
N GLY A 594 1.58 -14.59 -12.19
CA GLY A 594 0.61 -14.73 -11.11
C GLY A 594 1.01 -13.87 -9.92
N VAL A 595 0.14 -12.97 -9.50
CA VAL A 595 0.34 -12.05 -8.39
C VAL A 595 -0.45 -12.54 -7.18
N ASN A 596 0.23 -12.79 -6.07
CA ASN A 596 -0.38 -13.29 -4.85
C ASN A 596 -1.35 -12.27 -4.26
N ILE A 597 -2.64 -12.56 -4.36
CA ILE A 597 -3.70 -11.63 -3.96
C ILE A 597 -3.64 -11.29 -2.46
N VAL A 598 -3.28 -12.23 -1.60
CA VAL A 598 -3.17 -12.01 -0.16
C VAL A 598 -2.03 -11.04 0.16
N THR A 599 -0.90 -11.19 -0.53
CA THR A 599 0.27 -10.31 -0.36
C THR A 599 -0.05 -8.88 -0.79
N VAL A 600 -0.72 -8.73 -1.93
CA VAL A 600 -1.11 -7.41 -2.46
C VAL A 600 -2.19 -6.75 -1.58
N ILE A 601 -3.16 -7.52 -1.07
CA ILE A 601 -4.13 -7.01 -0.08
C ILE A 601 -3.42 -6.52 1.18
N ASN A 602 -2.51 -7.32 1.76
CA ASN A 602 -1.74 -6.90 2.95
C ASN A 602 -0.99 -5.59 2.69
N SER A 603 -0.27 -5.52 1.58
CA SER A 603 0.49 -4.33 1.19
C SER A 603 -0.40 -3.11 0.94
N TYR A 604 -1.62 -3.30 0.43
CA TYR A 604 -2.58 -2.22 0.23
C TYR A 604 -3.14 -1.71 1.57
N LEU A 605 -3.49 -2.60 2.50
CA LEU A 605 -4.03 -2.24 3.81
C LEU A 605 -3.02 -1.56 4.75
N GLU A 606 -1.72 -1.74 4.54
CA GLU A 606 -0.68 -0.95 5.22
C GLU A 606 -0.77 0.57 4.93
N THR A 607 -1.58 0.97 3.94
CA THR A 607 -1.80 2.39 3.63
C THR A 607 -2.90 3.02 4.46
N GLU A 608 -3.65 2.22 5.24
CA GLU A 608 -4.61 2.75 6.21
C GLU A 608 -3.87 3.60 7.25
N GLU A 609 -4.33 4.83 7.44
CA GLU A 609 -3.92 5.63 8.59
C GLU A 609 -4.43 4.90 9.85
N LYS A 610 -3.51 4.65 10.78
CA LYS A 610 -3.86 4.16 12.12
C LYS A 610 -4.42 5.29 12.95
#